data_AF-A0A2I5TGW9-F1
#
_entry.id   AF-A0A2I5TGW9-F1
#
_cell.length_a   1.000
_cell.length_b   1.000
_cell.length_c   1.000
_cell.angle_alpha   90.00
_cell.angle_beta   90.00
_cell.angle_gamma   90.00
#
_symmetry.space_group_name_H-M   'P 1'
#
loop_
_entity.id
_entity.type
_entity.pdbx_description
1 polymer ?
#
loop_
_entity_poly.entity_id
_entity_poly.type
_entity_poly.pdbx_seq_one_letter_code
_entity_poly.pdbx_strand_id
1 'polypeptide(L)' 'MSELAEKINDFSRSMGWDISRSEVQRLIAGHAITFGDQPYIVRADGCLYRAPARKKNQLSN' A
#
# COMPACT_ATOMS: atom_id res chain seq x y z
N MET A 1 -1.04 -8.80 -17.25
CA MET A 1 -1.04 -7.93 -16.05
C MET A 1 0.41 -7.48 -15.84
N SER A 2 0.67 -6.35 -15.18
CA SER A 2 2.05 -5.93 -14.90
C SER A 2 2.65 -6.84 -13.83
N GLU A 3 3.90 -7.26 -13.98
CA GLU A 3 4.61 -8.14 -13.03
C GLU A 3 4.59 -7.60 -11.58
N LEU A 4 4.58 -6.26 -11.44
CA LEU A 4 4.44 -5.57 -10.17
C LEU A 4 3.09 -5.84 -9.49
N ALA A 5 2.00 -5.93 -10.26
CA ALA A 5 0.66 -6.23 -9.74
C ALA A 5 0.58 -7.63 -9.13
N GLU A 6 1.25 -8.59 -9.76
CA GLU A 6 1.31 -9.98 -9.30
C GLU A 6 2.12 -10.09 -8.01
N LYS A 7 3.27 -9.42 -7.92
CA LYS A 7 4.07 -9.34 -6.68
C LYS A 7 3.31 -8.69 -5.52
N ILE A 8 2.61 -7.59 -5.77
CA ILE A 8 1.78 -6.91 -4.76
C ILE A 8 0.68 -7.85 -4.26
N ASN A 9 0.00 -8.52 -5.17
CA ASN A 9 -1.12 -9.41 -4.84
C ASN A 9 -0.62 -10.64 -4.08
N ASP A 10 0.49 -11.25 -4.52
CA ASP A 10 1.10 -12.41 -3.86
C ASP A 10 1.56 -12.07 -2.43
N PHE A 11 2.28 -10.97 -2.26
CA PHE A 11 2.75 -10.51 -0.94
C PHE A 11 1.58 -10.21 0.01
N SER A 12 0.55 -9.54 -0.52
CA SER A 12 -0.62 -9.21 0.28
C SER A 12 -1.39 -10.46 0.69
N ARG A 13 -1.52 -11.43 -0.21
CA ARG A 13 -2.15 -12.71 0.10
C ARG A 13 -1.35 -13.50 1.13
N SER A 14 -0.01 -13.43 1.10
CA SER A 14 0.87 -14.00 2.13
C SER A 14 0.67 -13.35 3.51
N MET A 15 0.37 -12.06 3.56
CA MET A 15 -0.02 -11.32 4.77
C MET A 15 -1.47 -11.59 5.22
N GLY A 16 -2.27 -12.32 4.44
CA GLY A 16 -3.71 -12.46 4.67
C GLY A 16 -4.51 -11.18 4.35
N TRP A 17 -3.94 -10.28 3.55
CA TRP A 17 -4.63 -9.09 3.05
C TRP A 17 -5.39 -9.41 1.76
N ASP A 18 -6.69 -9.13 1.79
CA ASP A 18 -7.51 -9.12 0.59
C ASP A 18 -7.55 -7.69 0.03
N ILE A 19 -6.62 -7.39 -0.88
CA ILE A 19 -6.57 -6.10 -1.58
C ILE A 19 -7.27 -6.18 -2.93
N SER A 20 -8.10 -5.18 -3.20
CA SER A 20 -8.83 -5.11 -4.46
C SER A 20 -7.93 -4.71 -5.63
N ARG A 21 -8.34 -5.05 -6.85
CA ARG A 21 -7.62 -4.66 -8.09
C ARG A 21 -7.40 -3.13 -8.18
N SER A 22 -8.36 -2.34 -7.71
CA SER A 22 -8.26 -0.88 -7.65
C SER A 22 -7.18 -0.39 -6.67
N GLU A 23 -6.98 -1.11 -5.56
CA GLU A 23 -5.93 -0.81 -4.58
C GLU A 23 -4.56 -1.20 -5.11
N VAL A 24 -4.46 -2.34 -5.81
CA VAL A 24 -3.26 -2.72 -6.55
C VAL A 24 -2.91 -1.64 -7.57
N GLN A 25 -3.87 -1.11 -8.32
CA GLN A 25 -3.62 0.00 -9.26
C GLN A 25 -3.18 1.28 -8.55
N ARG A 26 -3.77 1.62 -7.40
CA ARG A 26 -3.33 2.76 -6.59
C ARG A 26 -1.89 2.59 -6.14
N LEU A 27 -1.53 1.41 -5.63
CA LEU A 27 -0.16 1.09 -5.25
C LEU A 27 0.79 1.23 -6.43
N ILE A 28 0.49 0.64 -7.58
CA ILE A 28 1.32 0.74 -8.79
C ILE A 28 1.50 2.20 -9.24
N ALA A 29 0.47 3.03 -9.08
CA ALA A 29 0.52 4.47 -9.37
C ALA A 29 1.25 5.29 -8.28
N GLY A 30 1.78 4.66 -7.23
CA GLY A 30 2.50 5.31 -6.14
C GLY A 30 1.60 5.90 -5.05
N HIS A 31 0.31 5.58 -5.05
CA HIS A 31 -0.60 5.99 -3.98
C HIS A 31 -0.52 5.04 -2.79
N ALA A 32 -0.70 5.61 -1.60
CA ALA A 32 -0.83 4.83 -0.37
C ALA A 32 -2.23 4.23 -0.25
N ILE A 33 -2.32 3.03 0.31
CA ILE A 33 -3.56 2.39 0.74
C ILE A 33 -3.56 2.29 2.26
N THR A 34 -4.74 2.30 2.88
CA THR A 34 -4.86 2.15 4.33
C THR A 34 -5.23 0.71 4.65
N PHE A 35 -4.36 0.00 5.36
CA PHE A 35 -4.65 -1.33 5.88
C PHE A 35 -4.49 -1.33 7.40
N GLY A 36 -5.48 -1.84 8.13
CA GLY A 36 -5.38 -2.02 9.58
C GLY A 36 -4.97 -0.74 10.31
N ASP A 37 -5.61 0.37 9.96
CA ASP A 37 -5.36 1.73 10.48
C ASP A 37 -4.01 2.36 10.06
N GLN A 38 -3.23 1.69 9.21
CA GLN A 38 -1.90 2.16 8.81
C GLN A 38 -1.79 2.35 7.30
N PRO A 39 -1.16 3.43 6.83
CA PRO A 39 -0.92 3.62 5.43
C PRO A 39 0.27 2.76 4.96
N TYR A 40 0.11 2.13 3.81
CA TYR A 40 1.14 1.35 3.12
C TYR A 40 1.33 1.85 1.70
N ILE A 41 2.57 1.85 1.22
CA ILE A 41 2.96 2.21 -0.14
C ILE A 41 3.76 1.06 -0.74
N VAL A 42 3.60 0.82 -2.04
CA VAL A 42 4.52 -0.07 -2.76
C VAL A 42 5.68 0.75 -3.33
N ARG A 43 6.87 0.14 -3.37
CA ARG A 43 8.00 0.67 -4.14
C ARG A 43 8.15 -0.09 -5.46
N ALA A 44 9.04 0.39 -6.32
CA ALA A 44 9.35 -0.23 -7.63
C ALA A 44 9.78 -1.72 -7.54
N ASP A 45 10.18 -2.17 -6.34
CA ASP A 45 10.56 -3.54 -6.05
C ASP A 45 9.35 -4.50 -5.89
N GLY A 46 8.14 -3.97 -5.72
CA GLY A 46 6.92 -4.76 -5.43
C GLY A 46 6.69 -5.07 -3.96
N CYS A 47 7.62 -4.68 -3.09
CA CYS A 47 7.46 -4.76 -1.64
C CYS A 47 6.58 -3.62 -1.10
N LEU A 48 5.70 -3.97 -0.15
CA LEU A 48 4.86 -3.03 0.60
C LEU A 48 5.62 -2.51 1.82
N TYR A 49 5.75 -1.19 1.90
CA TYR A 49 6.36 -0.49 3.02
C TYR A 49 5.28 0.27 3.78
N ARG A 50 5.36 0.24 5.10
CA ARG A 50 4.53 1.12 5.93
C ARG A 50 4.94 2.56 5.61
N ALA A 51 4.02 3.34 5.05
CA ALA A 51 4.25 4.77 4.96
C ALA A 51 4.28 5.31 6.39
N PRO A 52 5.18 6.27 6.71
CA PRO A 52 5.03 6.98 7.95
C PRO A 52 3.62 7.56 7.94
N ALA A 53 2.77 7.10 8.88
CA ALA A 53 1.52 7.76 9.13
C ALA A 53 1.89 9.22 9.30
N ARG A 54 1.50 10.07 8.34
CA ARG A 54 1.67 11.51 8.53
C ARG A 54 0.98 11.73 9.86
N LYS A 55 1.76 12.00 10.91
CA LYS A 55 1.20 12.63 12.09
C LYS A 55 0.47 13.82 11.48
N LYS A 56 -0.85 13.76 11.49
CA LYS A 56 -1.64 14.98 11.53
C LYS A 56 -1.12 15.63 12.82
N ASN A 57 -0.04 16.37 12.71
CA ASN A 57 0.07 17.58 13.48
C ASN A 57 -1.11 18.39 13.00
N GLN A 58 -2.27 18.13 13.62
CA GLN A 58 -3.08 19.23 14.11
C GLN A 58 -2.10 20.08 14.92
N LEU A 59 -1.41 20.99 14.23
CA LEU A 59 -1.00 22.23 14.85
C LEU A 59 -2.32 22.94 15.14
N SER A 60 -2.90 22.57 16.28
CA SER A 60 -3.71 23.49 17.05
C SER A 60 -2.73 24.58 17.50
N ASN A 61 -2.86 25.76 16.91
CA ASN A 61 -2.49 27.03 17.53
C ASN A 61 -3.31 28.13 16.87
#